data_AF-A0A6A3M396-F1
#
_entry.id   AF-A0A6A3M396-F1
#
_cell.length_a   1.000
_cell.length_b   1.000
_cell.length_c   1.000
_cell.angle_alpha   90.00
_cell.angle_beta   90.00
_cell.angle_gamma   90.00
#
_symmetry.space_group_name_H-M   'P 1'
#
loop_
_entity.id
_entity.type
_entity.pdbx_description
1 polymer ?
#
loop_
_entity_poly.entity_id
_entity_poly.type
_entity_poly.pdbx_seq_one_letter_code
_entity_poly.pdbx_strand_id
1 'polypeptide(L)'
;MATSTTEVSRLLVLGPDQDSRRAVVSKLRELSGDAALDSDASVLSLRTKYYRARVEVHAHQVRDNAPEPALQHALHDYEALLCVVDAGQRESFLHVQRLAKRVVDTLPYDVCLLAAATASASRESVNKLEGWCQDNGFEFVDLDAEQHAADDDDVIDEKLGVERVLEALHCNMWRSMEMNPPVVEEVEATKVKDAVPEVEAEKEEGGQQKSDNQVQDKDDNVTVAAEEVDMSTDDSRLQALLQALEIAGGPDAGSGEAGDGDDDDLDMAEFSALISEVRDVRDQGQSLTDEQRRERAAEVAMKLWNFLGEDGDASDSD
;
A
#
# COMPACT_ATOMS: atom_id res chain seq x y z
N MET A 1 -35.06 24.01 12.61
CA MET A 1 -33.80 24.06 11.84
C MET A 1 -32.82 23.16 12.55
N ALA A 2 -32.54 21.97 12.00
CA ALA A 2 -31.49 21.13 12.53
C ALA A 2 -30.16 21.80 12.18
N THR A 3 -29.44 22.29 13.18
CA THR A 3 -28.04 22.65 13.01
C THR A 3 -27.31 21.35 12.70
N SER A 4 -26.92 21.15 11.45
CA SER A 4 -25.92 20.15 11.09
C SER A 4 -24.69 20.45 11.95
N THR A 5 -24.43 19.64 12.97
CA THR A 5 -23.14 19.65 13.65
C THR A 5 -22.16 19.13 12.62
N THR A 6 -21.42 20.02 11.97
CA THR A 6 -20.32 19.64 11.09
C THR A 6 -19.38 18.76 11.91
N GLU A 7 -19.25 17.49 11.55
CA GLU A 7 -18.33 16.60 12.23
C GLU A 7 -16.90 17.12 12.04
N VAL A 8 -16.17 17.25 13.14
CA VAL A 8 -14.83 17.85 13.15
C VAL A 8 -13.81 16.74 13.10
N SER A 9 -12.94 16.80 12.09
CA SER A 9 -11.83 15.86 11.96
C SER A 9 -10.58 16.33 12.68
N ARG A 10 -9.83 15.43 13.32
CA ARG A 10 -8.63 15.85 14.10
C ARG A 10 -7.42 14.94 13.94
N LEU A 11 -6.27 15.57 13.73
CA LEU A 11 -4.93 14.97 13.72
C LEU A 11 -4.17 15.36 14.99
N LEU A 12 -3.70 14.36 15.74
CA LEU A 12 -2.82 14.58 16.89
C LEU A 12 -1.35 14.52 16.45
N VAL A 13 -0.61 15.61 16.66
CA VAL A 13 0.83 15.67 16.37
C VAL A 13 1.61 15.75 17.67
N LEU A 14 2.45 14.76 17.94
CA LEU A 14 3.28 14.66 19.14
C LEU A 14 4.76 14.78 18.81
N GLY A 15 5.55 15.28 19.74
CA GLY A 15 7.00 15.36 19.58
C GLY A 15 7.64 16.18 20.70
N PRO A 16 8.96 16.10 20.91
CA PRO A 16 9.65 16.85 21.95
C PRO A 16 10.05 18.25 21.48
N ASP A 17 10.44 18.41 20.21
CA ASP A 17 10.92 19.67 19.66
C ASP A 17 9.84 20.45 18.89
N GLN A 18 9.63 21.71 19.28
CA GLN A 18 8.57 22.54 18.73
C GLN A 18 8.82 22.95 17.28
N ASP A 19 10.09 23.13 16.91
CA ASP A 19 10.47 23.60 15.58
C ASP A 19 10.34 22.47 14.57
N SER A 20 10.79 21.25 14.89
CA SER A 20 10.59 20.07 14.04
C SER A 20 9.12 19.80 13.76
N ARG A 21 8.25 19.82 14.78
CA ARG A 21 6.79 19.66 14.59
C ARG A 21 6.21 20.75 13.70
N ARG A 22 6.59 22.01 13.95
CA ARG A 22 6.12 23.15 13.13
C ARG A 22 6.59 23.03 11.69
N ALA A 23 7.81 22.60 11.44
CA ALA A 23 8.36 22.40 10.10
C ALA A 23 7.55 21.36 9.33
N VAL A 24 7.29 20.19 9.93
CA VAL A 24 6.47 19.14 9.31
C VAL A 24 5.04 19.63 9.04
N VAL A 25 4.38 20.27 10.01
CA VAL A 25 3.01 20.79 9.83
C VAL A 25 2.96 21.90 8.77
N SER A 26 3.96 22.80 8.74
CA SER A 26 4.08 23.84 7.72
C SER A 26 4.22 23.22 6.33
N LYS A 27 5.06 22.20 6.19
CA LYS A 27 5.28 21.52 4.91
C LYS A 27 4.03 20.76 4.44
N LEU A 28 3.31 20.09 5.35
CA LEU A 28 2.02 19.45 5.03
C LEU A 28 1.00 20.46 4.49
N ARG A 29 0.96 21.68 5.05
CA ARG A 29 0.06 22.75 4.61
C ARG A 29 0.42 23.30 3.23
N GLU A 30 1.72 23.49 2.99
CA GLU A 30 2.23 23.88 1.68
C GLU A 30 1.81 22.87 0.60
N LEU A 31 2.03 21.58 0.87
CA LEU A 31 1.66 20.49 -0.03
C LEU A 31 0.15 20.36 -0.23
N SER A 32 -0.64 20.74 0.78
CA SER A 32 -2.11 20.77 0.70
C SER A 32 -2.65 21.99 -0.07
N GLY A 33 -1.78 22.90 -0.52
CA GLY A 33 -2.16 24.09 -1.28
C GLY A 33 -2.76 25.22 -0.42
N ASP A 34 -2.48 25.23 0.89
CA ASP A 34 -3.04 26.20 1.85
C ASP A 34 -2.03 27.30 2.25
N ALA A 35 -1.09 27.62 1.36
CA ALA A 35 0.07 28.47 1.66
C ALA A 35 -0.26 29.97 1.89
N ALA A 36 -1.52 30.42 1.78
CA ALA A 36 -1.80 31.82 1.50
C ALA A 36 -2.96 32.50 2.23
N LEU A 37 -3.62 31.91 3.24
CA LEU A 37 -4.68 32.63 3.96
C LEU A 37 -4.52 32.56 5.48
N ASP A 38 -4.56 33.77 6.06
CA ASP A 38 -4.41 34.18 7.44
C ASP A 38 -5.51 33.64 8.40
N SER A 39 -5.93 32.37 8.26
CA SER A 39 -7.06 31.82 9.02
C SER A 39 -6.74 30.42 9.54
N ASP A 40 -6.43 30.35 10.83
CA ASP A 40 -6.13 29.16 11.65
C ASP A 40 -4.87 28.36 11.29
N ALA A 41 -3.80 28.64 12.03
CA ALA A 41 -2.55 27.87 12.07
C ALA A 41 -2.72 26.39 12.52
N SER A 42 -3.95 25.98 12.79
CA SER A 42 -4.35 24.65 13.25
C SER A 42 -5.20 23.85 12.27
N VAL A 43 -5.52 24.29 11.04
CA VAL A 43 -6.32 23.47 10.08
C VAL A 43 -5.49 23.00 8.87
N LEU A 44 -5.74 21.77 8.41
CA LEU A 44 -5.18 21.16 7.21
C LEU A 44 -6.32 20.87 6.21
N SER A 45 -6.18 21.36 4.98
CA SER A 45 -7.17 21.18 3.91
C SER A 45 -6.76 20.02 2.99
N LEU A 46 -7.11 18.79 3.37
CA LEU A 46 -6.82 17.59 2.58
C LEU A 46 -7.70 17.55 1.32
N ARG A 47 -7.09 17.32 0.16
CA ARG A 47 -7.79 17.29 -1.13
C ARG A 47 -7.24 16.15 -1.98
N THR A 48 -8.10 15.18 -2.23
CA THR A 48 -7.81 14.07 -3.15
C THR A 48 -8.67 14.23 -4.40
N LYS A 49 -8.48 13.32 -5.37
CA LYS A 49 -9.44 13.20 -6.49
C LYS A 49 -10.84 12.79 -6.03
N TYR A 50 -10.97 12.13 -4.89
CA TYR A 50 -12.23 11.54 -4.42
C TYR A 50 -12.97 12.39 -3.40
N TYR A 51 -12.25 13.11 -2.54
CA TYR A 51 -12.88 13.86 -1.45
C TYR A 51 -12.04 15.09 -1.05
N ARG A 52 -12.65 15.94 -0.24
CA ARG A 52 -11.99 17.02 0.50
C ARG A 52 -12.29 16.88 1.98
N ALA A 53 -11.35 17.16 2.85
CA ALA A 53 -11.57 17.14 4.30
C ALA A 53 -10.84 18.31 4.96
N ARG A 54 -11.45 18.90 6.00
CA ARG A 54 -10.82 19.91 6.86
C ARG A 54 -10.46 19.26 8.19
N VAL A 55 -9.17 19.14 8.46
CA VAL A 55 -8.65 18.44 9.62
C VAL A 55 -7.99 19.44 10.57
N GLU A 56 -8.44 19.48 11.83
CA GLU A 56 -7.77 20.24 12.88
C GLU A 56 -6.50 19.51 13.33
N VAL A 57 -5.36 20.18 13.23
CA VAL A 57 -4.04 19.73 13.64
C VAL A 57 -3.76 20.25 15.06
N HIS A 58 -3.67 19.34 16.02
CA HIS A 58 -3.29 19.66 17.39
C HIS A 58 -1.86 19.19 17.67
N ALA A 59 -0.92 20.12 17.60
CA ALA A 59 0.48 19.86 17.90
C ALA A 59 0.81 20.08 19.38
N HIS A 60 1.29 19.04 20.05
CA HIS A 60 1.67 19.08 21.46
C HIS A 60 3.16 18.79 21.64
N GLN A 61 3.82 19.60 22.48
CA GLN A 61 5.13 19.22 23.00
C GLN A 61 4.94 18.04 23.95
N VAL A 62 5.84 17.07 23.91
CA VAL A 62 5.81 15.94 24.84
C VAL A 62 7.17 15.86 25.51
N ARG A 63 7.15 15.87 26.84
CA ARG A 63 8.32 15.63 27.68
C ARG A 63 7.97 14.55 28.67
N ASP A 64 8.91 13.64 28.89
CA ASP A 64 8.75 12.52 29.82
C ASP A 64 7.43 11.76 29.67
N ASN A 65 6.96 11.59 28.42
CA ASN A 65 5.72 10.90 28.06
C ASN A 65 4.44 11.60 28.56
N ALA A 66 4.51 12.91 28.78
CA ALA A 66 3.40 13.78 29.12
C ALA A 66 3.29 14.92 28.09
N PRO A 67 2.09 15.16 27.53
CA PRO A 67 1.87 16.29 26.63
C PRO A 67 1.80 17.61 27.41
N GLU A 68 2.46 18.64 26.88
CA GLU A 68 2.52 19.99 27.41
C GLU A 68 2.14 21.01 26.30
N PRO A 69 1.04 21.77 26.47
CA PRO A 69 0.01 21.61 27.50
C PRO A 69 -0.74 20.27 27.36
N ALA A 70 -1.57 19.94 28.35
CA ALA A 70 -2.45 18.77 28.29
C ALA A 70 -3.30 18.76 27.01
N LEU A 71 -3.68 17.57 26.56
CA LEU A 71 -4.49 17.41 25.35
C LEU A 71 -5.80 18.18 25.49
N GLN A 72 -6.15 18.90 24.43
CA GLN A 72 -7.36 19.74 24.41
C GLN A 72 -8.64 18.90 24.29
N HIS A 73 -8.52 17.69 23.76
CA HIS A 73 -9.63 16.78 23.45
C HIS A 73 -9.32 15.37 23.99
N ALA A 74 -10.34 14.52 24.09
CA ALA A 74 -10.14 13.13 24.45
C ALA A 74 -9.46 12.38 23.30
N LEU A 75 -8.82 11.24 23.59
CA LEU A 75 -8.11 10.49 22.54
C LEU A 75 -9.07 10.07 21.40
N HIS A 76 -10.30 9.66 21.71
CA HIS A 76 -11.27 9.23 20.68
C HIS A 76 -11.78 10.36 19.77
N ASP A 77 -11.50 11.62 20.11
CA ASP A 77 -11.81 12.76 19.26
C ASP A 77 -10.82 12.91 18.10
N TYR A 78 -9.66 12.28 18.19
CA TYR A 78 -8.65 12.22 17.13
C TYR A 78 -8.88 11.00 16.23
N GLU A 79 -8.44 11.09 14.98
CA GLU A 79 -8.57 10.01 13.99
C GLU A 79 -7.23 9.51 13.45
N ALA A 80 -6.16 10.29 13.67
CA ALA A 80 -4.82 9.93 13.27
C ALA A 80 -3.79 10.44 14.28
N LEU A 81 -2.67 9.73 14.38
CA LEU A 81 -1.54 10.05 15.23
C LEU A 81 -0.27 10.19 14.40
N LEU A 82 0.41 11.33 14.55
CA LEU A 82 1.73 11.59 13.98
C LEU A 82 2.72 11.95 15.08
N CYS A 83 3.75 11.14 15.27
CA CYS A 83 4.87 11.43 16.15
C CYS A 83 6.05 11.97 15.33
N VAL A 84 6.60 13.12 15.71
CA VAL A 84 7.77 13.73 15.08
C VAL A 84 8.95 13.70 16.04
N VAL A 85 10.04 13.06 15.64
CA VAL A 85 11.26 12.88 16.45
C VAL A 85 12.54 13.14 15.66
N ASP A 86 13.65 13.30 16.35
CA ASP A 86 15.00 13.31 15.78
C ASP A 86 15.70 11.99 16.13
N ALA A 87 16.04 11.19 15.12
CA ALA A 87 16.70 9.89 15.29
C ALA A 87 18.19 10.02 15.69
N GLY A 88 18.80 11.19 15.46
CA GLY A 88 20.13 11.54 15.97
C GLY A 88 20.13 11.79 17.47
N GLN A 89 18.96 12.08 18.06
CA GLN A 89 18.81 12.38 19.48
C GLN A 89 17.94 11.33 20.17
N ARG A 90 18.56 10.31 20.78
CA ARG A 90 17.84 9.22 21.48
C ARG A 90 16.77 9.71 22.45
N GLU A 91 17.04 10.76 23.23
CA GLU A 91 16.08 11.34 24.18
C GLU A 91 14.80 11.86 23.51
N SER A 92 14.90 12.32 22.25
CA SER A 92 13.75 12.78 21.47
C SER A 92 12.67 11.70 21.40
N PHE A 93 13.08 10.47 21.11
CA PHE A 93 12.17 9.32 21.05
C PHE A 93 11.70 8.88 22.44
N LEU A 94 12.60 8.86 23.44
CA LEU A 94 12.25 8.44 24.81
C LEU A 94 11.17 9.31 25.47
N HIS A 95 11.12 10.60 25.11
CA HIS A 95 10.08 11.52 25.57
C HIS A 95 8.69 11.17 25.04
N VAL A 96 8.56 10.49 23.89
CA VAL A 96 7.27 10.28 23.21
C VAL A 96 6.79 8.82 23.28
N GLN A 97 7.71 7.86 23.22
CA GLN A 97 7.41 6.44 22.96
C GLN A 97 6.31 5.82 23.87
N ARG A 98 6.29 6.10 25.18
CA ARG A 98 5.33 5.47 26.09
C ARG A 98 3.96 6.12 25.99
N LEU A 99 3.91 7.42 25.70
CA LEU A 99 2.65 8.11 25.41
C LEU A 99 2.07 7.58 24.10
N ALA A 100 2.88 7.53 23.03
CA ALA A 100 2.47 7.02 21.74
C ALA A 100 1.94 5.58 21.83
N LYS A 101 2.70 4.68 22.48
CA LYS A 101 2.25 3.31 22.74
C LYS A 101 0.92 3.25 23.50
N ARG A 102 0.80 4.00 24.60
CA ARG A 102 -0.43 4.04 25.40
C ARG A 102 -1.62 4.50 24.56
N VAL A 103 -1.42 5.46 23.66
CA VAL A 103 -2.48 5.98 22.79
C VAL A 103 -2.99 4.87 21.86
N VAL A 104 -2.09 4.17 21.15
CA VAL A 104 -2.48 3.10 20.20
C VAL A 104 -2.97 1.82 20.89
N ASP A 105 -2.49 1.53 22.10
CA ASP A 105 -3.03 0.44 22.94
C ASP A 105 -4.47 0.73 23.40
N THR A 106 -4.87 2.01 23.45
CA THR A 106 -6.19 2.42 23.91
C THR A 106 -7.20 2.53 22.77
N LEU A 107 -6.76 2.96 21.58
CA LEU A 107 -7.62 3.20 20.43
C LEU A 107 -6.96 2.74 19.12
N PRO A 108 -7.71 2.08 18.23
CA PRO A 108 -7.22 1.75 16.89
C PRO A 108 -7.35 2.98 15.99
N TYR A 109 -6.23 3.63 15.65
CA TYR A 109 -6.21 4.58 14.55
C TYR A 109 -5.73 3.89 13.29
N ASP A 110 -6.39 4.19 12.16
CA ASP A 110 -5.99 3.67 10.85
C ASP A 110 -4.66 4.28 10.38
N VAL A 111 -4.33 5.47 10.87
CA VAL A 111 -3.07 6.17 10.55
C VAL A 111 -2.28 6.46 11.83
N CYS A 112 -1.20 5.69 12.04
CA CYS A 112 -0.21 5.86 13.11
C CYS A 112 1.18 6.01 12.49
N LEU A 113 1.75 7.21 12.51
CA LEU A 113 3.02 7.52 11.86
C LEU A 113 4.09 7.94 12.88
N LEU A 114 5.32 7.47 12.71
CA LEU A 114 6.51 8.00 13.37
C LEU A 114 7.45 8.59 12.31
N ALA A 115 7.38 9.90 12.16
CA ALA A 115 8.23 10.66 11.25
C ALA A 115 9.52 11.09 11.97
N ALA A 116 10.67 10.67 11.47
CA ALA A 116 11.96 10.92 12.09
C ALA A 116 12.90 11.68 11.17
N ALA A 117 13.55 12.72 11.70
CA ALA A 117 14.74 13.28 11.06
C ALA A 117 15.91 12.30 11.27
N THR A 118 16.56 11.88 10.20
CA THR A 118 17.62 10.86 10.18
C THR A 118 18.98 11.39 9.72
N ALA A 119 19.05 12.64 9.23
CA ALA A 119 20.27 13.23 8.66
C ALA A 119 21.50 13.19 9.57
N SER A 120 21.30 13.18 10.90
CA SER A 120 22.38 13.08 11.90
C SER A 120 22.41 11.74 12.64
N ALA A 121 21.55 10.79 12.27
CA ALA A 121 21.35 9.53 12.97
C ALA A 121 22.33 8.44 12.50
N SER A 122 22.61 7.48 13.39
CA SER A 122 23.28 6.24 13.00
C SER A 122 22.26 5.24 12.46
N ARG A 123 22.70 4.32 11.58
CA ARG A 123 21.85 3.22 11.09
C ARG A 123 21.29 2.36 12.22
N GLU A 124 22.05 2.15 13.29
CA GLU A 124 21.56 1.42 14.47
C GLU A 124 20.43 2.16 15.19
N SER A 125 20.49 3.48 15.27
CA SER A 125 19.40 4.31 15.84
C SER A 125 18.13 4.20 15.00
N VAL A 126 18.26 4.28 13.68
CA VAL A 126 17.12 4.16 12.73
C VAL A 126 16.50 2.77 12.82
N ASN A 127 17.29 1.70 12.74
CA ASN A 127 16.79 0.32 12.86
C ASN A 127 16.02 0.08 14.18
N LYS A 128 16.46 0.71 15.29
CA LYS A 128 15.74 0.62 16.58
C LYS A 128 14.39 1.32 16.55
N LEU A 129 14.29 2.45 15.84
CA LEU A 129 13.01 3.15 15.66
C LEU A 129 12.09 2.34 14.75
N GLU A 130 12.58 1.83 13.63
CA GLU A 130 11.83 0.97 12.71
C GLU A 130 11.30 -0.28 13.42
N GLY A 131 12.15 -0.99 14.16
CA GLY A 131 11.72 -2.16 14.93
C GLY A 131 10.65 -1.82 15.96
N TRP A 132 10.78 -0.69 16.65
CA TRP A 132 9.73 -0.24 17.56
C TRP A 132 8.43 0.10 16.81
N CYS A 133 8.51 0.73 15.64
CA CYS A 133 7.33 1.05 14.84
C CYS A 133 6.59 -0.22 14.42
N GLN A 134 7.31 -1.23 13.91
CA GLN A 134 6.76 -2.54 13.55
C GLN A 134 6.08 -3.21 14.74
N ASP A 135 6.73 -3.23 15.90
CA ASP A 135 6.20 -3.85 17.12
C ASP A 135 4.93 -3.16 17.67
N ASN A 136 4.72 -1.88 17.36
CA ASN A 136 3.65 -1.06 17.94
C ASN A 136 2.62 -0.58 16.90
N GLY A 137 2.67 -1.08 15.66
CA GLY A 137 1.72 -0.73 14.61
C GLY A 137 1.85 0.71 14.10
N PHE A 138 3.05 1.26 14.13
CA PHE A 138 3.37 2.53 13.48
C PHE A 138 4.04 2.28 12.13
N GLU A 139 3.76 3.14 11.17
CA GLU A 139 4.58 3.29 9.97
C GLU A 139 5.72 4.27 10.28
N PHE A 140 6.96 3.84 9.97
CA PHE A 140 8.14 4.70 10.06
C PHE A 140 8.28 5.53 8.79
N VAL A 141 8.50 6.85 8.94
CA VAL A 141 8.74 7.76 7.82
C VAL A 141 10.05 8.49 8.03
N ASP A 142 10.99 8.30 7.12
CA ASP A 142 12.23 9.06 7.09
C ASP A 142 11.99 10.44 6.47
N LEU A 143 12.15 11.51 7.27
CA LEU A 143 11.94 12.89 6.85
C LEU A 143 13.06 13.44 5.98
N ASP A 144 14.25 12.85 6.02
CA ASP A 144 15.43 13.29 5.27
C ASP A 144 15.72 12.42 4.05
N ALA A 145 14.87 11.41 3.78
CA ALA A 145 14.99 10.57 2.59
C ALA A 145 14.82 11.42 1.33
N GLU A 146 15.82 11.36 0.45
CA GLU A 146 15.76 12.03 -0.85
C GLU A 146 14.87 11.22 -1.79
N GLN A 147 13.93 11.90 -2.45
CA GLN A 147 13.23 11.36 -3.61
C GLN A 147 14.29 11.04 -4.65
N HIS A 148 14.62 9.77 -4.83
CA HIS A 148 15.49 9.38 -5.93
C HIS A 148 14.71 9.70 -7.21
N ALA A 149 15.38 10.29 -8.21
CA ALA A 149 14.76 10.35 -9.53
C ALA A 149 14.49 8.89 -9.89
N ALA A 150 13.21 8.53 -10.04
CA ALA A 150 12.80 7.18 -10.43
C ALA A 150 13.76 6.71 -11.52
N ASP A 151 14.53 5.65 -11.25
CA ASP A 151 15.28 5.04 -12.33
C ASP A 151 14.25 4.61 -13.39
N ASP A 152 14.60 4.58 -14.67
CA ASP A 152 13.65 4.20 -15.74
C ASP A 152 13.02 2.79 -15.53
N ASP A 153 13.54 2.02 -14.56
CA ASP A 153 13.07 0.70 -14.12
C ASP A 153 12.12 0.73 -12.91
N ASP A 154 11.99 1.86 -12.21
CA ASP A 154 11.05 2.01 -11.09
C ASP A 154 9.63 2.17 -11.64
N VAL A 155 8.86 1.08 -11.60
CA VAL A 155 7.45 1.05 -12.02
C VAL A 155 6.55 1.90 -11.09
N ILE A 156 7.04 2.26 -9.90
CA ILE A 156 6.29 2.96 -8.86
C ILE A 156 7.11 4.14 -8.31
N ASP A 157 6.60 5.36 -8.48
CA ASP A 157 7.11 6.55 -7.80
C ASP A 157 6.60 6.57 -6.35
N GLU A 158 7.39 6.00 -5.44
CA GLU A 158 7.07 5.98 -4.01
C GLU A 158 7.35 7.33 -3.36
N LYS A 159 6.34 7.92 -2.72
CA LYS A 159 6.53 9.18 -1.98
C LYS A 159 7.36 8.96 -0.73
N LEU A 160 8.26 9.89 -0.44
CA LEU A 160 9.10 9.89 0.76
C LEU A 160 8.83 11.12 1.64
N GLY A 161 9.40 11.11 2.86
CA GLY A 161 9.33 12.23 3.80
C GLY A 161 7.92 12.76 4.06
N VAL A 162 7.76 14.08 4.02
CA VAL A 162 6.46 14.73 4.33
C VAL A 162 5.39 14.41 3.28
N GLU A 163 5.79 14.11 2.04
CA GLU A 163 4.83 13.71 1.00
C GLU A 163 4.23 12.33 1.28
N ARG A 164 5.03 11.41 1.84
CA ARG A 164 4.54 10.12 2.34
C ARG A 164 3.56 10.30 3.49
N VAL A 165 3.88 11.18 4.45
CA VAL A 165 2.95 11.53 5.55
C VAL A 165 1.62 12.03 5.00
N LEU A 166 1.66 12.94 4.02
CA LEU A 166 0.44 13.47 3.41
C LEU A 166 -0.37 12.39 2.70
N GLU A 167 0.29 11.46 2.01
CA GLU A 167 -0.37 10.34 1.34
C GLU A 167 -1.08 9.40 2.33
N ALA A 168 -0.43 9.03 3.43
CA ALA A 168 -1.06 8.25 4.48
C ALA A 168 -2.31 8.97 5.04
N LEU A 169 -2.22 10.29 5.27
CA LEU A 169 -3.37 11.09 5.69
C LEU A 169 -4.49 11.16 4.64
N HIS A 170 -4.15 11.12 3.34
CA HIS A 170 -5.13 11.05 2.25
C HIS A 170 -5.89 9.71 2.21
N CYS A 171 -5.30 8.63 2.71
CA CYS A 171 -5.94 7.32 2.76
C CYS A 171 -6.90 7.15 3.95
N ASN A 172 -6.89 8.08 4.92
CA ASN A 172 -7.74 8.01 6.10
C ASN A 172 -9.21 8.36 5.79
N MET A 173 -10.15 7.71 6.49
CA MET A 173 -11.59 8.01 6.41
C MET A 173 -11.97 9.10 7.42
N TRP A 174 -11.82 10.36 7.03
CA TRP A 174 -12.11 11.51 7.90
C TRP A 174 -13.61 11.75 8.08
N ARG A 175 -14.06 12.01 9.31
CA ARG A 175 -15.46 12.36 9.62
C ARG A 175 -15.96 13.58 8.84
N SER A 176 -15.06 14.54 8.60
CA SER A 176 -15.35 15.77 7.84
C SER A 176 -15.16 15.60 6.32
N MET A 177 -15.06 14.38 5.78
CA MET A 177 -14.84 14.19 4.35
C MET A 177 -16.09 14.52 3.54
N GLU A 178 -15.91 15.31 2.49
CA GLU A 178 -16.93 15.65 1.51
C GLU A 178 -16.50 15.06 0.17
N MET A 179 -17.29 14.14 -0.38
CA MET A 179 -16.97 13.51 -1.66
C MET A 179 -17.01 14.54 -2.79
N ASN A 180 -15.98 14.53 -3.63
CA ASN A 180 -16.00 15.27 -4.89
C ASN A 180 -17.07 14.67 -5.80
N PRO A 181 -17.71 15.48 -6.66
CA PRO A 181 -18.57 14.94 -7.71
C PRO A 181 -17.74 14.03 -8.63
N PRO A 182 -18.34 12.95 -9.18
CA PRO A 182 -17.66 12.13 -10.17
C PRO A 182 -17.24 13.02 -11.35
N VAL A 183 -15.97 12.95 -11.72
CA VAL A 183 -15.45 13.60 -12.92
C VAL A 183 -16.08 12.86 -14.10
N VAL A 184 -17.17 13.38 -14.63
CA VAL A 184 -17.68 12.98 -15.94
C VAL A 184 -16.65 13.51 -16.93
N GLU A 185 -15.77 12.65 -17.41
CA GLU A 185 -14.98 12.98 -18.59
C GLU A 185 -15.98 13.16 -19.74
N GLU A 186 -16.22 14.43 -20.10
CA GLU A 186 -16.92 14.77 -21.33
C GLU A 186 -16.09 14.18 -22.48
N VAL A 187 -16.51 13.02 -22.98
CA VAL A 187 -16.14 12.56 -24.31
C VAL A 187 -16.45 13.70 -25.26
N GLU A 188 -15.41 14.34 -25.80
CA GLU A 188 -15.50 15.39 -26.79
C GLU A 188 -16.25 14.83 -28.01
N ALA A 189 -17.57 15.01 -28.02
CA ALA A 189 -18.41 14.75 -29.18
C ALA A 189 -18.03 15.77 -30.25
N THR A 190 -17.24 15.28 -31.19
CA THR A 190 -16.87 15.96 -32.43
C THR A 190 -18.12 16.55 -33.09
N LYS A 191 -18.04 17.87 -33.33
CA LYS A 191 -19.06 18.67 -34.01
C LYS A 191 -19.39 18.08 -35.38
N VAL A 192 -20.61 17.55 -35.54
CA VAL A 192 -21.30 17.55 -36.83
C VAL A 192 -22.55 18.41 -36.68
N LYS A 193 -22.47 19.59 -37.29
CA LYS A 193 -23.63 20.43 -37.57
C LYS A 193 -24.43 19.74 -38.68
N ASP A 194 -25.72 19.54 -38.51
CA ASP A 194 -26.72 20.28 -39.29
C ASP A 194 -28.17 19.89 -38.95
N ALA A 195 -28.98 20.96 -38.90
CA ALA A 195 -30.40 21.07 -39.22
C ALA A 195 -31.49 20.43 -38.34
N VAL A 196 -32.18 21.31 -37.60
CA VAL A 196 -33.56 21.24 -37.08
C VAL A 196 -34.57 21.26 -38.25
N PRO A 197 -35.82 20.76 -38.12
CA PRO A 197 -36.93 21.49 -37.47
C PRO A 197 -37.80 20.58 -36.55
N GLU A 198 -38.12 20.98 -35.31
CA GLU A 198 -39.29 21.77 -34.87
C GLU A 198 -40.65 21.10 -35.19
N VAL A 199 -41.34 20.56 -34.16
CA VAL A 199 -42.79 20.68 -33.94
C VAL A 199 -43.18 20.33 -32.50
N GLU A 200 -43.67 21.37 -31.83
CA GLU A 200 -44.91 21.47 -31.03
C GLU A 200 -45.10 20.68 -29.71
N ALA A 201 -45.48 21.49 -28.72
CA ALA A 201 -45.89 21.12 -27.37
C ALA A 201 -47.40 20.91 -27.30
N GLU A 202 -47.82 19.83 -26.63
CA GLU A 202 -49.16 19.73 -26.04
C GLU A 202 -49.04 19.24 -24.59
N LYS A 203 -49.67 20.01 -23.69
CA LYS A 203 -50.02 19.60 -22.33
C LYS A 203 -51.23 18.67 -22.44
N GLU A 204 -51.32 17.64 -21.59
CA GLU A 204 -52.37 17.58 -20.57
C GLU A 204 -52.22 16.38 -19.63
N GLU A 205 -52.91 16.52 -18.50
CA GLU A 205 -52.82 15.84 -17.23
C GLU A 205 -53.32 14.38 -17.21
N GLY A 206 -52.91 13.67 -16.16
CA GLY A 206 -53.82 12.77 -15.44
C GLY A 206 -53.34 11.32 -15.32
N GLY A 207 -53.30 10.80 -14.09
CA GLY A 207 -53.36 9.36 -13.87
C GLY A 207 -52.42 8.80 -12.80
N GLN A 208 -52.83 8.94 -11.54
CA GLN A 208 -52.42 8.10 -10.41
C GLN A 208 -52.47 6.59 -10.74
N GLN A 209 -51.44 5.81 -10.39
CA GLN A 209 -51.61 4.54 -9.65
C GLN A 209 -50.30 3.95 -9.11
N LYS A 210 -50.37 3.56 -7.83
CA LYS A 210 -49.42 2.73 -7.08
C LYS A 210 -49.58 1.25 -7.43
N SER A 211 -48.46 0.51 -7.40
CA SER A 211 -48.33 -0.91 -7.01
C SER A 211 -46.82 -1.21 -7.03
N ASP A 212 -46.08 -1.27 -5.93
CA ASP A 212 -46.03 -2.34 -4.93
C ASP A 212 -46.20 -3.75 -5.52
N ASN A 213 -45.09 -4.47 -5.69
CA ASN A 213 -45.02 -5.86 -5.26
C ASN A 213 -43.57 -6.33 -5.04
N GLN A 214 -43.32 -6.77 -3.82
CA GLN A 214 -42.24 -7.63 -3.39
C GLN A 214 -42.29 -8.98 -4.12
N VAL A 215 -41.12 -9.57 -4.39
CA VAL A 215 -40.94 -11.03 -4.34
C VAL A 215 -39.62 -11.32 -3.64
N GLN A 216 -39.71 -12.16 -2.62
CA GLN A 216 -38.67 -12.72 -1.78
C GLN A 216 -38.39 -14.18 -2.22
N ASP A 217 -37.29 -14.73 -1.70
CA ASP A 217 -36.85 -16.15 -1.72
C ASP A 217 -36.04 -16.59 -2.97
N LYS A 218 -34.89 -17.28 -2.90
CA LYS A 218 -34.23 -18.06 -1.82
C LYS A 218 -32.81 -18.46 -2.22
N ASP A 219 -31.99 -18.73 -1.20
CA ASP A 219 -30.95 -19.77 -1.04
C ASP A 219 -29.90 -20.01 -2.15
N ASP A 220 -28.61 -19.82 -1.81
CA ASP A 220 -27.73 -20.98 -1.61
C ASP A 220 -26.41 -20.62 -0.88
N ASN A 221 -26.07 -21.49 0.06
CA ASN A 221 -24.99 -21.45 1.04
C ASN A 221 -23.98 -22.54 0.67
N VAL A 222 -22.68 -22.22 0.55
CA VAL A 222 -21.60 -23.22 0.68
C VAL A 222 -20.44 -22.63 1.46
N THR A 223 -20.38 -22.99 2.74
CA THR A 223 -19.19 -23.04 3.59
C THR A 223 -18.34 -24.28 3.27
N VAL A 224 -17.02 -24.12 3.20
CA VAL A 224 -16.04 -25.21 3.46
C VAL A 224 -14.89 -24.64 4.27
N ALA A 225 -14.47 -25.42 5.27
CA ALA A 225 -13.46 -25.09 6.28
C ALA A 225 -12.31 -26.11 6.24
N ALA A 226 -11.13 -25.64 6.69
CA ALA A 226 -9.91 -26.36 7.08
C ALA A 226 -9.14 -27.07 5.93
N GLU A 227 -7.80 -27.12 5.86
CA GLU A 227 -6.77 -27.28 6.91
C GLU A 227 -5.46 -26.55 6.55
N GLU A 228 -4.68 -26.20 7.58
CA GLU A 228 -3.31 -25.67 7.48
C GLU A 228 -2.30 -26.83 7.33
N VAL A 229 -1.37 -26.72 6.37
CA VAL A 229 -0.19 -27.59 6.27
C VAL A 229 1.07 -26.74 6.21
N ASP A 230 1.94 -26.95 7.21
CA ASP A 230 3.24 -26.34 7.45
C ASP A 230 4.28 -26.78 6.41
N MET A 231 4.90 -25.83 5.70
CA MET A 231 5.92 -26.06 4.66
C MET A 231 6.99 -24.96 4.69
N SER A 232 7.77 -24.89 5.77
CA SER A 232 8.86 -23.92 5.90
C SER A 232 10.26 -24.51 5.61
N THR A 233 10.51 -25.10 4.43
CA THR A 233 11.91 -25.44 4.07
C THR A 233 12.33 -25.54 2.59
N ASP A 234 11.49 -25.25 1.59
CA ASP A 234 11.90 -25.43 0.17
C ASP A 234 11.82 -24.19 -0.75
N ASP A 235 11.44 -23.02 -0.23
CA ASP A 235 11.41 -21.79 -1.03
C ASP A 235 12.80 -21.33 -1.48
N SER A 236 13.83 -21.58 -0.68
CA SER A 236 15.20 -21.15 -1.00
C SER A 236 15.81 -21.93 -2.17
N ARG A 237 15.44 -23.20 -2.35
CA ARG A 237 15.88 -24.02 -3.49
C ARG A 237 15.12 -23.66 -4.76
N LEU A 238 13.81 -23.43 -4.64
CA LEU A 238 12.98 -23.00 -5.77
C LEU A 238 13.42 -21.62 -6.29
N GLN A 239 13.79 -20.71 -5.38
CA GLN A 239 14.25 -19.37 -5.73
C GLN A 239 15.66 -19.38 -6.36
N ALA A 240 16.57 -20.24 -5.88
CA ALA A 240 17.88 -20.41 -6.49
C ALA A 240 17.79 -20.98 -7.94
N LEU A 241 16.82 -21.85 -8.21
CA LEU A 241 16.61 -22.43 -9.55
C LEU A 241 15.91 -21.45 -10.50
N LEU A 242 14.94 -20.66 -10.02
CA LEU A 242 14.34 -19.57 -10.79
C LEU A 242 15.38 -18.52 -11.17
N GLN A 243 16.32 -18.22 -10.27
CA GLN A 243 17.42 -17.30 -10.54
C GLN A 243 18.41 -17.86 -11.57
N ALA A 244 18.67 -19.19 -11.57
CA ALA A 244 19.48 -19.83 -12.61
C ALA A 244 18.81 -19.80 -14.01
N LEU A 245 17.48 -19.88 -14.06
CA LEU A 245 16.67 -19.72 -15.28
C LEU A 245 16.69 -18.28 -15.83
N GLU A 246 16.73 -17.26 -14.96
CA GLU A 246 16.90 -15.86 -15.36
C GLU A 246 18.30 -15.57 -15.92
N ILE A 247 19.35 -16.16 -15.33
CA ILE A 247 20.75 -15.94 -15.75
C ILE A 247 21.03 -16.50 -17.16
N ALA A 248 20.35 -17.57 -17.58
CA ALA A 248 20.51 -18.15 -18.92
C ALA A 248 19.85 -17.33 -20.05
N GLY A 249 19.18 -16.21 -19.72
CA GLY A 249 18.45 -15.34 -20.66
C GLY A 249 19.30 -14.31 -21.43
N GLY A 250 20.59 -14.16 -21.14
CA GLY A 250 21.48 -13.23 -21.85
C GLY A 250 22.21 -13.87 -23.03
N PRO A 251 22.27 -13.25 -24.22
CA PRO A 251 23.20 -13.68 -25.26
C PRO A 251 24.60 -13.17 -24.89
N ASP A 252 25.55 -14.10 -24.74
CA ASP A 252 26.98 -13.86 -24.54
C ASP A 252 27.44 -13.66 -23.08
N ALA A 253 27.67 -14.77 -22.37
CA ALA A 253 28.63 -14.84 -21.27
C ALA A 253 29.38 -16.17 -21.36
N GLY A 254 30.66 -16.07 -21.70
CA GLY A 254 31.56 -17.19 -21.85
C GLY A 254 31.77 -17.98 -20.56
N SER A 255 32.18 -19.23 -20.77
CA SER A 255 32.81 -20.15 -19.81
C SER A 255 33.49 -19.45 -18.63
N GLY A 256 32.80 -19.46 -17.48
CA GLY A 256 33.37 -19.14 -16.17
C GLY A 256 33.33 -20.41 -15.31
N GLU A 257 34.50 -20.91 -14.96
CA GLU A 257 34.70 -22.03 -14.04
C GLU A 257 34.02 -21.74 -12.69
N ALA A 258 33.06 -22.58 -12.30
CA ALA A 258 32.59 -22.68 -10.92
C ALA A 258 32.95 -24.08 -10.42
N GLY A 259 33.67 -24.11 -9.31
CA GLY A 259 34.35 -25.27 -8.76
C GLY A 259 33.41 -26.31 -8.14
N ASP A 260 33.91 -27.54 -8.26
CA ASP A 260 33.83 -28.68 -7.34
C ASP A 260 32.97 -28.53 -6.08
N GLY A 261 31.90 -29.32 -6.03
CA GLY A 261 31.00 -29.53 -4.92
C GLY A 261 30.05 -30.67 -5.27
N ASP A 262 30.48 -31.88 -4.95
CA ASP A 262 29.81 -33.17 -5.17
C ASP A 262 28.43 -33.26 -4.50
N ASP A 263 27.63 -34.23 -4.97
CA ASP A 263 26.34 -34.74 -4.48
C ASP A 263 25.06 -34.09 -5.06
N ASP A 264 24.65 -34.56 -6.24
CA ASP A 264 23.41 -35.35 -6.44
C ASP A 264 23.26 -35.63 -7.95
N ASP A 265 23.13 -36.92 -8.31
CA ASP A 265 22.99 -37.45 -9.68
C ASP A 265 21.66 -37.03 -10.33
N LEU A 266 21.45 -35.73 -10.57
CA LEU A 266 20.48 -35.28 -11.55
C LEU A 266 21.13 -35.47 -12.91
N ASP A 267 20.65 -36.44 -13.69
CA ASP A 267 21.09 -36.70 -15.06
C ASP A 267 20.95 -35.42 -15.90
N MET A 268 22.02 -34.62 -15.91
CA MET A 268 22.06 -33.29 -16.54
C MET A 268 21.71 -33.39 -18.04
N ALA A 269 21.96 -34.55 -18.64
CA ALA A 269 21.53 -34.86 -20.00
C ALA A 269 19.99 -34.85 -20.16
N GLU A 270 19.24 -35.43 -19.23
CA GLU A 270 17.77 -35.46 -19.26
C GLU A 270 17.16 -34.09 -18.94
N PHE A 271 17.74 -33.38 -17.96
CA PHE A 271 17.36 -32.00 -17.66
C PHE A 271 17.65 -31.05 -18.84
N SER A 272 18.78 -31.23 -19.53
CA SER A 272 19.11 -30.45 -20.73
C SER A 272 18.15 -30.71 -21.91
N ALA A 273 17.66 -31.95 -22.05
CA ALA A 273 16.65 -32.30 -23.03
C ALA A 273 15.32 -31.58 -22.72
N LEU A 274 14.95 -31.51 -21.44
CA LEU A 274 13.76 -30.78 -20.97
C LEU A 274 13.86 -29.28 -21.24
N ILE A 275 15.03 -28.67 -20.99
CA ILE A 275 15.29 -27.25 -21.30
C ILE A 275 15.24 -26.98 -22.81
N SER A 276 15.72 -27.92 -23.63
CA SER A 276 15.60 -27.83 -25.09
C SER A 276 14.13 -27.91 -25.52
N GLU A 277 13.32 -28.76 -24.89
CA GLU A 277 11.88 -28.91 -25.16
C GLU A 277 11.09 -27.65 -24.73
N VAL A 278 11.43 -27.03 -23.59
CA VAL A 278 10.85 -25.75 -23.15
C VAL A 278 11.19 -24.62 -24.13
N ARG A 279 12.41 -24.61 -24.67
CA ARG A 279 12.83 -23.62 -25.67
C ARG A 279 12.07 -23.80 -26.99
N ASP A 280 11.88 -25.03 -27.43
CA ASP A 280 11.11 -25.34 -28.64
C ASP A 280 9.62 -25.00 -28.49
N VAL A 281 9.03 -25.24 -27.32
CA VAL A 281 7.64 -24.84 -27.01
C VAL A 281 7.49 -23.33 -26.99
N ARG A 282 8.46 -22.60 -26.43
CA ARG A 282 8.48 -21.13 -26.43
C ARG A 282 8.61 -20.55 -27.83
N ASP A 283 9.50 -21.10 -28.65
CA ASP A 283 9.75 -20.63 -30.01
C ASP A 283 8.56 -20.95 -30.95
N GLN A 284 7.80 -22.02 -30.67
CA GLN A 284 6.52 -22.32 -31.36
C GLN A 284 5.32 -21.57 -30.78
N GLY A 285 5.38 -21.10 -29.54
CA GLY A 285 4.29 -20.47 -28.80
C GLY A 285 3.77 -19.16 -29.41
N GLN A 286 4.56 -18.48 -30.24
CA GLN A 286 4.11 -17.28 -30.97
C GLN A 286 3.08 -17.61 -32.08
N SER A 287 2.95 -18.88 -32.45
CA SER A 287 2.01 -19.35 -33.50
C SER A 287 0.80 -20.12 -32.97
N LEU A 288 0.70 -20.32 -31.64
CA LEU A 288 -0.31 -21.17 -31.02
C LEU A 288 -1.41 -20.34 -30.34
N THR A 289 -2.64 -20.82 -30.44
CA THR A 289 -3.79 -20.22 -29.75
C THR A 289 -3.63 -20.31 -28.22
N ASP A 290 -4.31 -19.43 -27.50
CA ASP A 290 -4.18 -19.30 -26.04
C ASP A 290 -4.48 -20.62 -25.29
N GLU A 291 -5.47 -21.37 -25.77
CA GLU A 291 -5.85 -22.67 -25.22
C GLU A 291 -4.75 -23.72 -25.40
N GLN A 292 -4.09 -23.75 -26.57
CA GLN A 292 -2.97 -24.66 -26.84
C GLN A 292 -1.70 -24.29 -26.06
N ARG A 293 -1.46 -22.99 -25.82
CA ARG A 293 -0.35 -22.52 -24.97
C ARG A 293 -0.53 -22.98 -23.53
N ARG A 294 -1.75 -22.89 -23.01
CA ARG A 294 -2.09 -23.33 -21.66
C ARG A 294 -1.96 -24.85 -21.49
N GLU A 295 -2.39 -25.63 -22.48
CA GLU A 295 -2.27 -27.09 -22.46
C GLU A 295 -0.81 -27.55 -22.51
N ARG A 296 0.01 -26.95 -23.39
CA ARG A 296 1.45 -27.24 -23.48
C ARG A 296 2.20 -26.85 -22.21
N ALA A 297 1.85 -25.71 -21.60
CA ALA A 297 2.44 -25.30 -20.32
C ALA A 297 2.07 -26.26 -19.19
N ALA A 298 0.83 -26.77 -19.17
CA ALA A 298 0.40 -27.78 -18.21
C ALA A 298 1.13 -29.11 -18.39
N GLU A 299 1.40 -29.52 -19.64
CA GLU A 299 2.16 -30.74 -19.93
C GLU A 299 3.61 -30.64 -19.46
N VAL A 300 4.27 -29.52 -19.74
CA VAL A 300 5.64 -29.24 -19.28
C VAL A 300 5.69 -29.19 -17.75
N ALA A 301 4.71 -28.55 -17.12
CA ALA A 301 4.60 -28.49 -15.66
C ALA A 301 4.41 -29.88 -15.04
N MET A 302 3.58 -30.76 -15.62
CA MET A 302 3.42 -32.13 -15.14
C MET A 302 4.67 -32.98 -15.35
N LYS A 303 5.39 -32.81 -16.47
CA LYS A 303 6.68 -33.49 -16.70
C LYS A 303 7.73 -33.05 -15.68
N LEU A 304 7.84 -31.75 -15.39
CA LEU A 304 8.72 -31.23 -14.35
C LEU A 304 8.32 -31.75 -12.95
N TRP A 305 7.03 -31.75 -12.64
CA TRP A 305 6.51 -32.24 -11.36
C TRP A 305 6.80 -33.73 -11.14
N ASN A 306 6.67 -34.55 -12.19
CA ASN A 306 6.96 -35.97 -12.11
C ASN A 306 8.47 -36.25 -11.96
N PHE A 307 9.31 -35.43 -12.61
CA PHE A 307 10.77 -35.50 -12.45
C PHE A 307 11.24 -35.04 -11.05
N LEU A 308 10.59 -34.03 -10.47
CA LEU A 308 10.85 -33.54 -9.11
C LEU A 308 10.27 -34.45 -8.00
N GLY A 309 9.31 -35.32 -8.35
CA GLY A 309 8.59 -36.18 -7.40
C GLY A 309 9.02 -37.64 -7.37
N GLU A 310 10.00 -38.06 -8.18
CA GLU A 310 10.46 -39.45 -8.27
C GLU A 310 11.63 -39.77 -7.30
N ASP A 311 11.74 -39.08 -6.16
CA ASP A 311 12.71 -39.43 -5.09
C ASP A 311 12.09 -39.43 -3.66
N GLY A 312 10.78 -39.60 -3.57
CA GLY A 312 10.04 -39.55 -2.30
C GLY A 312 9.20 -40.79 -1.98
N ASP A 313 9.78 -42.00 -1.98
CA ASP A 313 9.49 -43.11 -1.04
C ASP A 313 9.90 -44.49 -1.61
N ALA A 314 10.97 -45.10 -1.06
CA ALA A 314 11.00 -46.51 -0.66
C ALA A 314 12.33 -46.89 0.04
N SER A 315 12.56 -46.37 1.24
CA SER A 315 13.38 -47.08 2.24
C SER A 315 12.72 -47.00 3.62
N ASP A 316 12.01 -48.05 4.04
CA ASP A 316 12.44 -48.83 5.21
C ASP A 316 11.67 -50.15 5.39
N SER A 317 12.35 -51.11 6.04
CA SER A 317 11.86 -52.36 6.69
C SER A 317 11.66 -53.63 5.84
N ASP A 318 12.70 -54.47 5.71
CA ASP A 318 12.98 -55.64 6.60
C ASP A 318 14.34 -56.31 6.25
#